data_AF-A0A7J4JDB7-F1
#
_entry.id   AF-A0A7J4JDB7-F1
#
_cell.length_a   1.000
_cell.length_b   1.000
_cell.length_c   1.000
_cell.angle_alpha   90.00
_cell.angle_beta   90.00
_cell.angle_gamma   90.00
#
_symmetry.space_group_name_H-M   'P 1'
#
loop_
_entity.id
_entity.type
_entity.pdbx_description
1 polymer ?
#
loop_
_entity_poly.entity_id
_entity_poly.type
_entity_poly.pdbx_seq_one_letter_code
_entity_poly.pdbx_strand_id
1 'polypeptide(L)'
;MDTNKNSYRKQSFKNYITIIIIVILLMGFMLRIIPFLQGYTLLIGGDAKRDLVQTLYILQNGAIDWKDSYGAFPVLHLLVATASIIFSLDPELVSSFLPQLVTVLGLVFFYFLLREYFDLKISLLGLFFAAVFGPTIWWSAQGVRETIGLALLPLQMYFLSKSLKENKVLHFICLYIVTIVLIFTHHWATFIVIITTGIFILYLYKRNVKAWAYFFSMLILSCLWWLIVMPFLFHLFEKALLIASTNPFLIFILLVIVSILFLFIFEKIKIPSQTYFSRVIESITTDSLIFVLFYTSIFCIAVVLLTFASTFLVFEYPIQEYLSIFALFYLSGIGVILSLIKMEKRGYVFIFSSIALFGIIISGFFIGGNYVVFDPLRVIEFLPFYLAPFAAGGVVYFYTRFLYERVNLLIGLLCILAIFGLLIYPPIFLMQEHLNSENIFFDIRDYIKYTPPEGIAALDWAENRGIYLYSQNYEHTREMDILFFNIEPLSEGYLSSVYDNIIMDSKSKIQITDISYWAYDASVLIGKNKVYSNDWGDIYV
;
A
#
# COMPACT_ATOMS: atom_id res chain seq x y z
N MET A 1 -35.79 -39.13 -1.55
CA MET A 1 -34.89 -38.91 -0.39
C MET A 1 -33.50 -38.37 -0.78
N ASP A 2 -32.97 -38.63 -1.97
CA ASP A 2 -31.62 -38.15 -2.38
C ASP A 2 -31.52 -36.66 -2.74
N THR A 3 -32.62 -36.02 -3.16
CA THR A 3 -32.66 -34.57 -3.46
C THR A 3 -32.41 -33.70 -2.22
N ASN A 4 -32.91 -34.11 -1.06
CA ASN A 4 -32.65 -33.41 0.21
C ASN A 4 -31.18 -33.54 0.64
N LYS A 5 -30.56 -34.73 0.54
CA LYS A 5 -29.12 -34.91 0.88
C LYS A 5 -28.21 -34.04 0.01
N ASN A 6 -28.49 -33.90 -1.29
CA ASN A 6 -27.71 -33.04 -2.17
C ASN A 6 -27.91 -31.54 -1.89
N SER A 7 -29.13 -31.12 -1.52
CA SER A 7 -29.41 -29.76 -1.08
C SER A 7 -28.64 -29.41 0.21
N TYR A 8 -28.71 -30.28 1.23
CA TYR A 8 -27.99 -30.09 2.49
C TYR A 8 -26.47 -30.06 2.31
N ARG A 9 -25.89 -30.94 1.49
CA ARG A 9 -24.45 -30.93 1.19
C ARG A 9 -24.01 -29.66 0.48
N LYS A 10 -24.79 -29.17 -0.49
CA LYS A 10 -24.49 -27.92 -1.21
C LYS A 10 -24.58 -26.70 -0.29
N GLN A 11 -25.57 -26.67 0.61
CA GLN A 11 -25.72 -25.60 1.59
C GLN A 11 -24.60 -25.62 2.64
N SER A 12 -24.27 -26.78 3.18
CA SER A 12 -23.16 -26.97 4.11
C SER A 12 -21.82 -26.53 3.51
N PHE A 13 -21.55 -26.87 2.26
CA PHE A 13 -20.34 -26.44 1.54
C PHE A 13 -20.27 -24.92 1.34
N LYS A 14 -21.40 -24.27 1.01
CA LYS A 14 -21.47 -22.80 0.92
C LYS A 14 -21.18 -22.15 2.26
N ASN A 15 -21.80 -22.64 3.34
CA ASN A 15 -21.58 -22.13 4.69
C ASN A 15 -20.10 -22.24 5.08
N TYR A 16 -19.45 -23.35 4.75
CA TYR A 16 -18.03 -23.56 5.02
C TYR A 16 -17.13 -22.53 4.30
N ILE A 17 -17.40 -22.25 3.01
CA ILE A 17 -16.67 -21.21 2.26
C ILE A 17 -16.87 -19.83 2.91
N THR A 18 -18.11 -19.50 3.29
CA THR A 18 -18.41 -18.24 3.96
C THR A 18 -17.64 -18.10 5.28
N ILE A 19 -17.58 -19.17 6.08
CA ILE A 19 -16.81 -19.18 7.34
C ILE A 19 -15.32 -18.95 7.05
N ILE A 20 -14.73 -19.61 6.05
CA ILE A 20 -13.32 -19.39 5.69
C ILE A 20 -13.07 -17.93 5.32
N ILE A 21 -13.94 -17.34 4.50
CA ILE A 21 -13.81 -15.93 4.11
C ILE A 21 -13.85 -15.05 5.36
N ILE A 22 -14.84 -15.25 6.25
CA ILE A 22 -14.95 -14.49 7.50
C ILE A 22 -13.69 -14.61 8.34
N VAL A 23 -13.13 -15.82 8.49
CA VAL A 23 -11.88 -16.04 9.24
C VAL A 23 -10.71 -15.29 8.63
N ILE A 24 -10.55 -15.32 7.30
CA ILE A 24 -9.49 -14.58 6.60
C ILE A 24 -9.65 -13.07 6.81
N LEU A 25 -10.88 -12.56 6.69
CA LEU A 25 -11.18 -11.15 6.89
C LEU A 25 -10.93 -10.71 8.33
N LEU A 26 -11.37 -11.50 9.32
CA LEU A 26 -11.13 -11.23 10.73
C LEU A 26 -9.63 -11.21 11.04
N MET A 27 -8.87 -12.16 10.52
CA MET A 27 -7.42 -12.16 10.68
C MET A 27 -6.79 -10.92 10.04
N GLY A 28 -7.18 -10.56 8.80
CA GLY A 28 -6.70 -9.34 8.15
C GLY A 28 -7.04 -8.06 8.95
N PHE A 29 -8.23 -8.00 9.56
CA PHE A 29 -8.64 -6.89 10.41
C PHE A 29 -7.81 -6.85 11.70
N MET A 30 -7.69 -7.98 12.42
CA MET A 30 -6.88 -8.09 13.63
C MET A 30 -5.45 -7.65 13.39
N LEU A 31 -4.82 -8.12 12.30
CA LEU A 31 -3.46 -7.71 11.95
C LEU A 31 -3.33 -6.18 11.83
N ARG A 32 -4.30 -5.51 11.20
CA ARG A 32 -4.27 -4.05 10.98
C ARG A 32 -4.49 -3.24 12.25
N ILE A 33 -5.20 -3.80 13.22
CA ILE A 33 -5.57 -3.06 14.43
C ILE A 33 -4.68 -3.33 15.64
N ILE A 34 -3.70 -4.23 15.52
CA ILE A 34 -2.81 -4.61 16.63
C ILE A 34 -2.21 -3.39 17.34
N PRO A 35 -1.68 -2.37 16.64
CA PRO A 35 -1.11 -1.25 17.38
C PRO A 35 -2.18 -0.43 18.11
N PHE A 36 -3.39 -0.27 17.55
CA PHE A 36 -4.48 0.39 18.29
C PHE A 36 -4.88 -0.39 19.55
N LEU A 37 -4.86 -1.74 19.49
CA LEU A 37 -5.07 -2.59 20.67
C LEU A 37 -3.96 -2.45 21.72
N GLN A 38 -2.76 -2.00 21.32
CA GLN A 38 -1.62 -1.75 22.20
C GLN A 38 -1.57 -0.32 22.74
N GLY A 39 -2.61 0.49 22.47
CA GLY A 39 -2.77 1.84 23.03
C GLY A 39 -2.29 2.96 22.11
N TYR A 40 -1.83 2.67 20.89
CA TYR A 40 -1.45 3.69 19.92
C TYR A 40 -2.72 4.22 19.23
N THR A 41 -3.19 5.43 19.55
CA THR A 41 -4.43 5.98 18.97
C THR A 41 -4.25 6.46 17.53
N LEU A 42 -3.06 6.91 17.17
CA LEU A 42 -2.68 7.28 15.81
C LEU A 42 -1.37 6.60 15.45
N LEU A 43 -1.41 5.72 14.45
CA LEU A 43 -0.22 5.07 13.94
C LEU A 43 0.46 5.96 12.90
N ILE A 44 1.75 6.23 13.14
CA ILE A 44 2.77 6.53 12.12
C ILE A 44 2.47 7.81 11.32
N GLY A 45 3.07 8.92 11.74
CA GLY A 45 3.37 10.08 10.89
C GLY A 45 2.31 11.18 10.79
N GLY A 46 2.75 12.36 10.32
CA GLY A 46 1.91 13.56 10.24
C GLY A 46 0.68 13.45 9.31
N ASP A 47 0.60 12.46 8.43
CA ASP A 47 -0.51 12.32 7.48
C ASP A 47 -1.81 11.88 8.17
N ALA A 48 -1.78 10.84 9.02
CA ALA A 48 -2.97 10.35 9.73
C ALA A 48 -3.55 11.43 10.67
N LYS A 49 -2.67 12.19 11.33
CA LYS A 49 -3.07 13.32 12.18
C LYS A 49 -3.70 14.45 11.37
N ARG A 50 -3.15 14.80 10.20
CA ARG A 50 -3.75 15.80 9.29
C ARG A 50 -5.11 15.36 8.75
N ASP A 51 -5.25 14.09 8.40
CA ASP A 51 -6.54 13.51 8.01
C ASP A 51 -7.56 13.60 9.17
N LEU A 52 -7.13 13.38 10.42
CA LEU A 52 -7.97 13.58 11.61
C LEU A 52 -8.32 15.06 11.82
N VAL A 53 -7.37 15.99 11.69
CA VAL A 53 -7.62 17.44 11.81
C VAL A 53 -8.68 17.90 10.82
N GLN A 54 -8.62 17.45 9.57
CA GLN A 54 -9.65 17.74 8.57
C GLN A 54 -11.02 17.18 8.97
N THR A 55 -11.04 15.99 9.58
CA THR A 55 -12.27 15.40 10.12
C THR A 55 -12.85 16.24 11.24
N LEU A 56 -12.03 16.67 12.20
CA LEU A 56 -12.43 17.55 13.30
C LEU A 56 -12.93 18.89 12.78
N TYR A 57 -12.28 19.47 11.77
CA TYR A 57 -12.73 20.69 11.11
C TYR A 57 -14.14 20.52 10.53
N ILE A 58 -14.42 19.40 9.85
CA ILE A 58 -15.76 19.11 9.30
C ILE A 58 -16.79 18.98 10.42
N LEU A 59 -16.46 18.30 11.52
CA LEU A 59 -17.36 18.14 12.67
C LEU A 59 -17.69 19.49 13.33
N GLN A 60 -16.72 20.39 13.42
CA GLN A 60 -16.88 21.72 14.03
C GLN A 60 -17.61 22.72 13.11
N ASN A 61 -17.27 22.73 11.81
CA ASN A 61 -17.71 23.78 10.88
C ASN A 61 -18.81 23.33 9.91
N GLY A 62 -19.09 22.02 9.83
CA GLY A 62 -20.05 21.46 8.88
C GLY A 62 -19.63 21.54 7.41
N ALA A 63 -18.35 21.85 7.14
CA ALA A 63 -17.81 22.03 5.80
C ALA A 63 -16.37 21.50 5.69
N ILE A 64 -15.96 21.15 4.48
CA ILE A 64 -14.57 20.78 4.15
C ILE A 64 -13.72 22.07 4.13
N ASP A 65 -12.56 22.06 4.79
CA ASP A 65 -11.55 23.08 4.56
C ASP A 65 -10.85 22.82 3.23
N TRP A 66 -11.22 23.57 2.19
CA TRP A 66 -10.61 23.47 0.86
C TRP A 66 -9.25 24.17 0.76
N LYS A 67 -8.83 24.93 1.78
CA LYS A 67 -7.52 25.58 1.80
C LYS A 67 -6.43 24.61 2.23
N ASP A 68 -6.77 23.60 3.03
CA ASP A 68 -5.88 22.50 3.33
C ASP A 68 -5.77 21.56 2.12
N SER A 69 -4.53 21.21 1.76
CA SER A 69 -4.22 20.18 0.77
C SER A 69 -4.91 18.83 1.03
N TYR A 70 -5.20 18.50 2.28
CA TYR A 70 -5.90 17.27 2.70
C TYR A 70 -7.39 17.36 2.41
N GLY A 71 -8.00 18.55 2.52
CA GLY A 71 -9.40 18.76 2.16
C GLY A 71 -9.72 18.50 0.69
N ALA A 72 -8.70 18.51 -0.17
CA ALA A 72 -8.82 18.09 -1.56
C ALA A 72 -8.97 16.56 -1.75
N PHE A 73 -8.90 15.76 -0.69
CA PHE A 73 -9.17 14.32 -0.74
C PHE A 73 -10.16 13.91 0.36
N PRO A 74 -11.42 14.38 0.30
CA PRO A 74 -12.31 14.43 1.46
C PRO A 74 -12.97 13.11 1.84
N VAL A 75 -12.76 12.03 1.07
CA VAL A 75 -13.55 10.79 1.22
C VAL A 75 -13.36 10.16 2.59
N LEU A 76 -12.11 10.07 3.07
CA LEU A 76 -11.83 9.53 4.40
C LEU A 76 -12.47 10.41 5.49
N HIS A 77 -12.27 11.73 5.42
CA HIS A 77 -12.71 12.66 6.46
C HIS A 77 -14.22 12.69 6.57
N LEU A 78 -14.92 12.71 5.42
CA LEU A 78 -16.38 12.63 5.38
C LEU A 78 -16.88 11.30 5.94
N LEU A 79 -16.20 10.19 5.63
CA LEU A 79 -16.54 8.87 6.14
C LEU A 79 -16.42 8.81 7.67
N VAL A 80 -15.28 9.27 8.22
CA VAL A 80 -15.02 9.28 9.67
C VAL A 80 -15.97 10.25 10.38
N ALA A 81 -16.14 11.48 9.88
CA ALA A 81 -17.04 12.47 10.46
C ALA A 81 -18.48 11.98 10.47
N THR A 82 -18.96 11.42 9.35
CA THR A 82 -20.33 10.88 9.26
C THR A 82 -20.54 9.72 10.23
N ALA A 83 -19.58 8.81 10.34
CA ALA A 83 -19.66 7.69 11.27
C ALA A 83 -19.62 8.17 12.74
N SER A 84 -18.76 9.14 13.06
CA SER A 84 -18.71 9.77 14.39
C SER A 84 -20.07 10.40 14.76
N ILE A 85 -20.71 11.13 13.84
CA ILE A 85 -22.04 11.72 14.05
C ILE A 85 -23.12 10.63 14.24
N ILE A 86 -23.20 9.66 13.31
CA ILE A 86 -24.27 8.65 13.31
C ILE A 86 -24.19 7.75 14.55
N PHE A 87 -22.99 7.33 14.92
CA PHE A 87 -22.78 6.40 16.02
C PHE A 87 -22.48 7.08 17.36
N SER A 88 -22.36 8.42 17.37
CA SER A 88 -21.94 9.20 18.55
C SER A 88 -20.64 8.67 19.17
N LEU A 89 -19.67 8.35 18.30
CA LEU A 89 -18.36 7.83 18.68
C LEU A 89 -17.30 8.92 18.55
N ASP A 90 -16.29 8.83 19.41
CA ASP A 90 -15.11 9.68 19.33
C ASP A 90 -14.44 9.56 17.94
N PRO A 91 -14.15 10.68 17.24
CA PRO A 91 -13.59 10.65 15.91
C PRO A 91 -12.20 10.00 15.85
N GLU A 92 -11.39 10.05 16.91
CA GLU A 92 -10.11 9.35 16.94
C GLU A 92 -10.35 7.84 16.91
N LEU A 93 -11.23 7.34 17.77
CA LEU A 93 -11.66 5.93 17.75
C LEU A 93 -12.18 5.52 16.37
N VAL A 94 -13.01 6.33 15.73
CA VAL A 94 -13.52 6.00 14.39
C VAL A 94 -12.38 5.97 13.37
N SER A 95 -11.45 6.92 13.42
CA SER A 95 -10.29 6.99 12.52
C SER A 95 -9.34 5.79 12.69
N SER A 96 -9.20 5.26 13.91
CA SER A 96 -8.34 4.11 14.23
C SER A 96 -8.88 2.76 13.76
N PHE A 97 -10.19 2.61 13.57
CA PHE A 97 -10.81 1.30 13.29
C PHE A 97 -11.61 1.23 11.99
N LEU A 98 -12.28 2.32 11.60
CA LEU A 98 -13.17 2.31 10.44
C LEU A 98 -12.42 2.15 9.11
N PRO A 99 -11.31 2.86 8.83
CA PRO A 99 -10.55 2.67 7.59
C PRO A 99 -10.08 1.23 7.41
N GLN A 100 -9.57 0.61 8.47
CA GLN A 100 -9.08 -0.77 8.52
C GLN A 100 -10.21 -1.75 8.23
N LEU A 101 -11.39 -1.51 8.83
CA LEU A 101 -12.59 -2.30 8.55
C LEU A 101 -13.01 -2.19 7.08
N VAL A 102 -13.02 -0.97 6.53
CA VAL A 102 -13.40 -0.72 5.12
C VAL A 102 -12.43 -1.41 4.15
N THR A 103 -11.12 -1.37 4.41
CA THR A 103 -10.12 -2.09 3.60
C THR A 103 -10.37 -3.59 3.60
N VAL A 104 -10.67 -4.18 4.77
CA VAL A 104 -10.97 -5.61 4.89
C VAL A 104 -12.27 -5.96 4.17
N LEU A 105 -13.32 -5.13 4.27
CA LEU A 105 -14.56 -5.33 3.52
C LEU A 105 -14.33 -5.25 2.00
N GLY A 106 -13.40 -4.40 1.54
CA GLY A 106 -12.97 -4.34 0.14
C GLY A 106 -12.44 -5.69 -0.39
N LEU A 107 -11.81 -6.49 0.47
CA LEU A 107 -11.29 -7.82 0.10
C LEU A 107 -12.40 -8.82 -0.27
N VAL A 108 -13.64 -8.62 0.18
CA VAL A 108 -14.78 -9.43 -0.26
C VAL A 108 -14.97 -9.33 -1.78
N PHE A 109 -14.85 -8.11 -2.33
CA PHE A 109 -14.93 -7.88 -3.76
C PHE A 109 -13.72 -8.40 -4.50
N PHE A 110 -12.56 -8.39 -3.86
CA PHE A 110 -11.37 -9.04 -4.40
C PHE A 110 -11.59 -10.55 -4.55
N TYR A 111 -12.15 -11.22 -3.54
CA TYR A 111 -12.53 -12.63 -3.65
C TYR A 111 -13.50 -12.87 -4.81
N PHE A 112 -14.57 -12.07 -4.93
CA PHE A 112 -15.52 -12.22 -6.03
C PHE A 112 -14.90 -11.98 -7.41
N LEU A 113 -13.98 -11.02 -7.50
CA LEU A 113 -13.16 -10.80 -8.69
C LEU A 113 -12.33 -12.06 -9.00
N LEU A 114 -11.60 -12.61 -8.03
CA LEU A 114 -10.79 -13.82 -8.26
C LEU A 114 -11.66 -15.01 -8.70
N ARG A 115 -12.88 -15.15 -8.17
CA ARG A 115 -13.83 -16.21 -8.59
C ARG A 115 -14.23 -16.11 -10.08
N GLU A 116 -14.04 -14.96 -10.73
CA GLU A 116 -14.31 -14.79 -12.16
C GLU A 116 -13.21 -15.39 -13.06
N TYR A 117 -11.99 -15.53 -12.54
CA TYR A 117 -10.79 -15.89 -13.32
C TYR A 117 -10.08 -17.16 -12.83
N PHE A 118 -10.30 -17.56 -11.58
CA PHE A 118 -9.58 -18.63 -10.91
C PHE A 118 -10.53 -19.63 -10.24
N ASP A 119 -10.01 -20.82 -9.92
CA ASP A 119 -10.76 -21.81 -9.14
C ASP A 119 -10.91 -21.40 -7.66
N LEU A 120 -11.77 -22.12 -6.93
CA LEU A 120 -12.12 -21.76 -5.55
C LEU A 120 -10.90 -21.75 -4.62
N LYS A 121 -9.97 -22.70 -4.80
CA LYS A 121 -8.80 -22.83 -3.92
C LYS A 121 -7.86 -21.64 -4.13
N ILE A 122 -7.58 -21.31 -5.39
CA ILE A 122 -6.74 -20.16 -5.73
C ILE A 122 -7.41 -18.86 -5.27
N SER A 123 -8.73 -18.72 -5.42
CA SER A 123 -9.43 -17.51 -4.95
C SER A 123 -9.38 -17.35 -3.43
N LEU A 124 -9.54 -18.42 -2.65
CA LEU A 124 -9.47 -18.36 -1.19
C LEU A 124 -8.04 -18.10 -0.69
N LEU A 125 -7.04 -18.75 -1.28
CA LEU A 125 -5.64 -18.50 -0.95
C LEU A 125 -5.19 -17.11 -1.42
N GLY A 126 -5.66 -16.63 -2.57
CA GLY A 126 -5.39 -15.28 -3.05
C GLY A 126 -6.00 -14.23 -2.13
N LEU A 127 -7.22 -14.47 -1.65
CA LEU A 127 -7.84 -13.64 -0.60
C LEU A 127 -6.98 -13.63 0.68
N PHE A 128 -6.51 -14.80 1.13
CA PHE A 128 -5.62 -14.91 2.28
C PHE A 128 -4.35 -14.08 2.10
N PHE A 129 -3.66 -14.21 0.97
CA PHE A 129 -2.45 -13.42 0.68
C PHE A 129 -2.72 -11.92 0.70
N ALA A 130 -3.78 -11.44 0.06
CA ALA A 130 -4.13 -10.01 0.11
C ALA A 130 -4.49 -9.53 1.53
N ALA A 131 -5.05 -10.40 2.37
CA ALA A 131 -5.39 -10.07 3.75
C ALA A 131 -4.17 -9.97 4.68
N VAL A 132 -3.16 -10.83 4.49
CA VAL A 132 -2.00 -10.94 5.41
C VAL A 132 -0.70 -10.38 4.88
N PHE A 133 -0.68 -9.83 3.66
CA PHE A 133 0.56 -9.33 3.08
C PHE A 133 1.05 -8.06 3.78
N GLY A 134 2.31 -8.10 4.24
CA GLY A 134 2.97 -7.08 5.04
C GLY A 134 2.77 -5.66 4.53
N PRO A 135 3.25 -5.29 3.33
CA PRO A 135 3.08 -3.93 2.81
C PRO A 135 1.63 -3.44 2.75
N THR A 136 0.66 -4.31 2.42
CA THR A 136 -0.76 -3.90 2.47
C THR A 136 -1.19 -3.62 3.90
N ILE A 137 -0.77 -4.44 4.88
CA ILE A 137 -1.05 -4.20 6.30
C ILE A 137 -0.41 -2.89 6.76
N TRP A 138 0.89 -2.70 6.53
CA TRP A 138 1.64 -1.50 6.95
C TRP A 138 0.94 -0.21 6.58
N TRP A 139 0.50 -0.09 5.32
CA TRP A 139 -0.14 1.12 4.83
C TRP A 139 -1.58 1.25 5.26
N SER A 140 -2.36 0.16 5.19
CA SER A 140 -3.78 0.20 5.60
C SER A 140 -4.00 0.25 7.11
N ALA A 141 -2.94 0.06 7.92
CA ALA A 141 -3.00 0.23 9.37
C ALA A 141 -3.06 1.70 9.79
N GLN A 142 -2.49 2.62 9.01
CA GLN A 142 -2.30 4.02 9.40
C GLN A 142 -3.60 4.85 9.40
N GLY A 143 -4.67 4.37 8.76
CA GLY A 143 -5.94 5.11 8.72
C GLY A 143 -5.91 6.36 7.85
N VAL A 144 -4.99 6.44 6.86
CA VAL A 144 -4.85 7.58 5.94
C VAL A 144 -5.74 7.47 4.70
N ARG A 145 -5.95 8.57 3.97
CA ARG A 145 -6.81 8.64 2.76
C ARG A 145 -6.52 7.55 1.70
N GLU A 146 -5.26 7.13 1.58
CA GLU A 146 -4.79 6.04 0.70
C GLU A 146 -5.41 4.68 1.06
N THR A 147 -5.67 4.45 2.35
CA THR A 147 -6.27 3.23 2.91
C THR A 147 -7.64 2.94 2.29
N ILE A 148 -8.43 4.00 2.06
CA ILE A 148 -9.72 3.89 1.40
C ILE A 148 -9.54 3.56 -0.08
N GLY A 149 -8.52 4.12 -0.74
CA GLY A 149 -8.15 3.77 -2.10
C GLY A 149 -7.85 2.28 -2.28
N LEU A 150 -7.15 1.66 -1.32
CA LEU A 150 -6.88 0.21 -1.30
C LEU A 150 -8.16 -0.63 -1.20
N ALA A 151 -9.18 -0.13 -0.48
CA ALA A 151 -10.48 -0.79 -0.38
C ALA A 151 -11.29 -0.71 -1.69
N LEU A 152 -11.25 0.45 -2.34
CA LEU A 152 -12.04 0.73 -3.54
C LEU A 152 -11.44 0.10 -4.81
N LEU A 153 -10.12 -0.13 -4.86
CA LEU A 153 -9.47 -0.77 -6.01
C LEU A 153 -10.12 -2.13 -6.40
N PRO A 154 -10.19 -3.15 -5.51
CA PRO A 154 -10.79 -4.42 -5.87
C PRO A 154 -12.29 -4.32 -6.19
N LEU A 155 -12.99 -3.39 -5.55
CA LEU A 155 -14.40 -3.09 -5.82
C LEU A 155 -14.58 -2.54 -7.25
N GLN A 156 -13.73 -1.60 -7.66
CA GLN A 156 -13.72 -1.01 -9.00
C GLN A 156 -13.44 -2.08 -10.05
N MET A 157 -12.41 -2.92 -9.83
CA MET A 157 -12.03 -3.98 -10.76
C MET A 157 -13.14 -5.04 -10.89
N TYR A 158 -13.81 -5.37 -9.78
CA TYR A 158 -14.96 -6.27 -9.79
C TYR A 158 -16.11 -5.72 -10.65
N PHE A 159 -16.52 -4.46 -10.43
CA PHE A 159 -17.58 -3.85 -11.24
C PHE A 159 -17.18 -3.60 -12.70
N LEU A 160 -15.90 -3.37 -12.98
CA LEU A 160 -15.38 -3.29 -14.34
C LEU A 160 -15.59 -4.63 -15.06
N SER A 161 -15.18 -5.74 -14.44
CA SER A 161 -15.38 -7.08 -14.99
C SER A 161 -16.87 -7.41 -15.18
N LYS A 162 -17.69 -7.13 -14.15
CA LYS A 162 -19.14 -7.38 -14.16
C LYS A 162 -19.92 -6.56 -15.17
N SER A 163 -19.62 -5.27 -15.30
CA SER A 163 -20.29 -4.38 -16.24
C SER A 163 -20.01 -4.80 -17.68
N LEU A 164 -18.77 -5.17 -17.98
CA LEU A 164 -18.37 -5.54 -19.34
C LEU A 164 -18.80 -6.96 -19.73
N LYS A 165 -18.91 -7.89 -18.77
CA LYS A 165 -19.37 -9.26 -19.02
C LYS A 165 -20.90 -9.40 -19.07
N GLU A 166 -21.61 -8.74 -18.16
CA GLU A 166 -23.07 -8.86 -18.07
C GLU A 166 -23.83 -7.73 -18.80
N ASN A 167 -23.14 -6.63 -19.16
CA ASN A 167 -23.70 -5.48 -19.87
C ASN A 167 -24.97 -4.90 -19.22
N LYS A 168 -25.07 -5.01 -17.89
CA LYS A 168 -26.17 -4.45 -17.10
C LYS A 168 -25.87 -3.00 -16.71
N VAL A 169 -26.84 -2.11 -16.91
CA VAL A 169 -26.71 -0.67 -16.60
C VAL A 169 -26.36 -0.44 -15.13
N LEU A 170 -26.97 -1.20 -14.22
CA LEU A 170 -26.69 -1.10 -12.78
C LEU A 170 -25.20 -1.30 -12.46
N HIS A 171 -24.52 -2.25 -13.12
CA HIS A 171 -23.10 -2.48 -12.90
C HIS A 171 -22.23 -1.32 -13.41
N PHE A 172 -22.63 -0.69 -14.52
CA PHE A 172 -21.97 0.54 -14.98
C PHE A 172 -22.18 1.69 -13.98
N ILE A 173 -23.39 1.88 -13.47
CA ILE A 173 -23.66 2.91 -12.45
C ILE A 173 -22.78 2.69 -11.22
N CYS A 174 -22.72 1.46 -10.70
CA CYS A 174 -21.84 1.12 -9.57
C CYS A 174 -20.37 1.36 -9.90
N LEU A 175 -19.90 0.99 -11.09
CA LEU A 175 -18.54 1.25 -11.55
C LEU A 175 -18.21 2.75 -11.56
N TYR A 176 -19.10 3.58 -12.11
CA TYR A 176 -18.94 5.03 -12.14
C TYR A 176 -18.90 5.62 -10.73
N ILE A 177 -19.82 5.24 -9.84
CA ILE A 177 -19.86 5.72 -8.45
C ILE A 177 -18.54 5.38 -7.75
N VAL A 178 -18.12 4.11 -7.80
CA VAL A 178 -16.89 3.67 -7.12
C VAL A 178 -15.67 4.41 -7.66
N THR A 179 -15.59 4.63 -8.97
CA THR A 179 -14.43 5.31 -9.58
C THR A 179 -14.41 6.79 -9.26
N ILE A 180 -15.58 7.46 -9.24
CA ILE A 180 -15.68 8.86 -8.81
C ILE A 180 -15.20 8.98 -7.36
N VAL A 181 -15.70 8.14 -6.46
CA VAL A 181 -15.25 8.14 -5.05
C VAL A 181 -13.74 7.92 -4.98
N LEU A 182 -13.20 6.98 -5.76
CA LEU A 182 -11.77 6.69 -5.79
C LEU A 182 -10.93 7.90 -6.21
N ILE A 183 -11.36 8.67 -7.20
CA ILE A 183 -10.68 9.91 -7.65
C ILE A 183 -10.50 10.90 -6.49
N PHE A 184 -11.48 10.97 -5.58
CA PHE A 184 -11.45 11.83 -4.39
C PHE A 184 -10.77 11.19 -3.17
N THR A 185 -10.26 9.95 -3.25
CA THR A 185 -9.50 9.34 -2.14
C THR A 185 -8.04 9.72 -2.14
N HIS A 186 -7.36 9.52 -3.27
CA HIS A 186 -5.94 9.85 -3.40
C HIS A 186 -5.48 9.82 -4.85
N HIS A 187 -4.51 10.68 -5.20
CA HIS A 187 -3.95 10.75 -6.54
C HIS A 187 -3.21 9.45 -6.93
N TRP A 188 -2.46 8.83 -6.02
CA TRP A 188 -1.76 7.57 -6.31
C TRP A 188 -2.73 6.41 -6.57
N ALA A 189 -3.75 6.22 -5.73
CA ALA A 189 -4.76 5.19 -5.94
C ALA A 189 -5.45 5.37 -7.30
N THR A 190 -5.76 6.62 -7.65
CA THR A 190 -6.36 6.99 -8.95
C THR A 190 -5.45 6.64 -10.12
N PHE A 191 -4.17 6.98 -10.04
CA PHE A 191 -3.19 6.67 -11.08
C PHE A 191 -3.07 5.17 -11.35
N ILE A 192 -2.98 4.37 -10.29
CA ILE A 192 -2.89 2.90 -10.38
C ILE A 192 -4.16 2.30 -11.00
N VAL A 193 -5.33 2.81 -10.62
CA VAL A 193 -6.62 2.35 -11.17
C VAL A 193 -6.75 2.67 -12.66
N ILE A 194 -6.31 3.85 -13.10
CA ILE A 194 -6.33 4.21 -14.53
C ILE A 194 -5.46 3.24 -15.34
N ILE A 195 -4.20 3.04 -14.92
CA ILE A 195 -3.26 2.16 -15.62
C ILE A 195 -3.81 0.74 -15.72
N THR A 196 -4.26 0.19 -14.60
CA THR A 196 -4.73 -1.19 -14.53
C THR A 196 -6.07 -1.37 -15.24
N THR A 197 -6.98 -0.40 -15.17
CA THR A 197 -8.22 -0.37 -15.98
C THR A 197 -7.89 -0.37 -17.47
N GLY A 198 -6.92 0.44 -17.90
CA GLY A 198 -6.46 0.49 -19.28
C GLY A 198 -5.94 -0.86 -19.77
N ILE A 199 -5.15 -1.55 -18.94
CA ILE A 199 -4.66 -2.92 -19.22
C ILE A 199 -5.82 -3.91 -19.31
N PHE A 200 -6.78 -3.86 -18.39
CA PHE A 200 -7.96 -4.72 -18.41
C PHE A 200 -8.76 -4.55 -19.70
N ILE A 201 -9.00 -3.31 -20.13
CA ILE A 201 -9.75 -3.01 -21.34
C ILE A 201 -8.97 -3.42 -22.58
N LEU A 202 -7.68 -3.06 -22.66
CA LEU A 202 -6.82 -3.42 -23.78
C LEU A 202 -6.70 -4.94 -23.94
N TYR A 203 -6.59 -5.68 -22.83
CA TYR A 203 -6.40 -7.13 -22.89
C TYR A 203 -7.70 -7.91 -23.11
N LEU A 204 -8.74 -7.64 -22.31
CA LEU A 204 -9.98 -8.42 -22.32
C LEU A 204 -11.06 -7.84 -23.22
N TYR A 205 -11.03 -6.54 -23.50
CA TYR A 205 -12.15 -5.80 -24.08
C TYR A 205 -11.76 -4.83 -25.20
N LYS A 206 -10.66 -5.09 -25.93
CA LYS A 206 -10.08 -4.14 -26.90
C LYS A 206 -11.04 -3.59 -27.96
N ARG A 207 -12.11 -4.33 -28.31
CA ARG A 207 -13.13 -3.93 -29.29
C ARG A 207 -14.41 -3.35 -28.66
N ASN A 208 -14.49 -3.25 -27.34
CA ASN A 208 -15.68 -2.78 -26.64
C ASN A 208 -15.65 -1.25 -26.51
N VAL A 209 -16.43 -0.57 -27.36
CA VAL A 209 -16.52 0.90 -27.40
C VAL A 209 -16.98 1.48 -26.06
N LYS A 210 -17.91 0.82 -25.37
CA LYS A 210 -18.39 1.29 -24.05
C LYS A 210 -17.28 1.26 -23.00
N ALA A 211 -16.43 0.23 -23.04
CA ALA A 211 -15.29 0.11 -22.14
C ALA A 211 -14.29 1.26 -22.37
N TRP A 212 -13.97 1.55 -23.63
CA TRP A 212 -13.11 2.68 -23.99
C TRP A 212 -13.72 4.03 -23.64
N ALA A 213 -15.01 4.24 -23.89
CA ALA A 213 -15.71 5.46 -23.50
C ALA A 213 -15.65 5.68 -21.98
N TYR A 214 -15.87 4.61 -21.20
CA TYR A 214 -15.68 4.63 -19.75
C TYR A 214 -14.24 5.01 -19.38
N PHE A 215 -13.23 4.33 -19.92
CA PHE A 215 -11.82 4.61 -19.65
C PHE A 215 -11.45 6.07 -19.91
N PHE A 216 -11.79 6.59 -21.09
CA PHE A 216 -11.47 7.98 -21.44
C PHE A 216 -12.25 8.97 -20.58
N SER A 217 -13.50 8.69 -20.22
CA SER A 217 -14.26 9.54 -19.29
C SER A 217 -13.60 9.63 -17.90
N MET A 218 -13.07 8.53 -17.39
CA MET A 218 -12.37 8.50 -16.10
C MET A 218 -11.01 9.16 -16.19
N LEU A 219 -10.28 8.96 -17.28
CA LEU A 219 -8.99 9.63 -17.52
C LEU A 219 -9.18 11.16 -17.56
N ILE A 220 -10.16 11.65 -18.32
CA ILE A 220 -10.47 13.09 -18.40
C ILE A 220 -10.83 13.63 -17.02
N LEU A 221 -11.74 12.96 -16.30
CA LEU A 221 -12.15 13.40 -14.97
C LEU A 221 -10.98 13.46 -13.98
N SER A 222 -10.10 12.46 -14.01
CA SER A 222 -8.92 12.41 -13.14
C SER A 222 -7.92 13.51 -13.48
N CYS A 223 -7.67 13.74 -14.77
CA CYS A 223 -6.80 14.85 -15.22
C CYS A 223 -7.37 16.21 -14.82
N LEU A 224 -8.68 16.43 -14.96
CA LEU A 224 -9.33 17.67 -14.52
C LEU A 224 -9.23 17.86 -13.00
N TRP A 225 -9.42 16.79 -12.23
CA TRP A 225 -9.27 16.84 -10.78
C TRP A 225 -7.83 17.16 -10.35
N TRP A 226 -6.85 16.48 -10.93
CA TRP A 226 -5.44 16.73 -10.64
C TRP A 226 -4.99 18.12 -11.08
N LEU A 227 -5.55 18.68 -12.15
CA LEU A 227 -5.27 20.05 -12.56
C LEU A 227 -5.69 21.06 -11.49
N ILE A 228 -6.82 20.80 -10.80
CA ILE A 228 -7.34 21.67 -9.74
C ILE A 228 -6.50 21.52 -8.45
N VAL A 229 -6.22 20.27 -8.06
CA VAL A 229 -5.67 19.96 -6.72
C VAL A 229 -4.14 19.95 -6.70
N MET A 230 -3.49 19.61 -7.81
CA MET A 230 -2.03 19.47 -7.90
C MET A 230 -1.49 20.15 -9.17
N PRO A 231 -1.64 21.47 -9.31
CA PRO A 231 -1.14 22.20 -10.49
C PRO A 231 0.38 22.05 -10.68
N PHE A 232 1.13 21.79 -9.60
CA PHE A 232 2.57 21.52 -9.67
C PHE A 232 2.92 20.20 -10.37
N LEU A 233 2.07 19.15 -10.27
CA LEU A 233 2.28 17.89 -11.00
C LEU A 233 2.10 18.12 -12.51
N PHE A 234 1.19 19.01 -12.88
CA PHE A 234 1.06 19.44 -14.27
C PHE A 234 2.29 20.21 -14.73
N HIS A 235 2.87 21.07 -13.88
CA HIS A 235 4.13 21.74 -14.18
C HIS A 235 5.33 20.77 -14.29
N LEU A 236 5.34 19.68 -13.51
CA LEU A 236 6.28 18.57 -13.68
C LEU A 236 6.03 17.80 -14.98
N PHE A 237 4.78 17.59 -15.36
CA PHE A 237 4.42 16.98 -16.64
C PHE A 237 4.81 17.89 -17.82
N GLU A 238 4.63 19.20 -17.71
CA GLU A 238 5.12 20.20 -18.67
C GLU A 238 6.64 20.18 -18.75
N LYS A 239 7.35 20.12 -17.61
CA LYS A 239 8.81 19.94 -17.58
C LYS A 239 9.24 18.60 -18.17
N ALA A 240 8.51 17.52 -17.90
CA ALA A 240 8.77 16.20 -18.48
C ALA A 240 8.50 16.19 -19.98
N LEU A 241 7.47 16.90 -20.46
CA LEU A 241 7.19 17.13 -21.88
C LEU A 241 8.24 18.04 -22.52
N LEU A 242 8.78 19.02 -21.79
CA LEU A 242 9.86 19.88 -22.23
C LEU A 242 11.18 19.09 -22.34
N ILE A 243 11.47 18.23 -21.37
CA ILE A 243 12.58 17.25 -21.40
C ILE A 243 12.35 16.24 -22.54
N ALA A 244 11.11 15.79 -22.73
CA ALA A 244 10.72 14.94 -23.85
C ALA A 244 10.91 15.63 -25.20
N SER A 245 10.64 16.93 -25.27
CA SER A 245 10.80 17.73 -26.48
C SER A 245 12.27 18.08 -26.78
N THR A 246 13.15 18.03 -25.77
CA THR A 246 14.59 18.30 -25.90
C THR A 246 15.43 17.03 -26.09
N ASN A 247 14.95 15.87 -25.63
CA ASN A 247 15.49 14.55 -25.97
C ASN A 247 14.42 13.64 -26.60
N PRO A 248 13.77 14.07 -27.70
CA PRO A 248 12.70 13.30 -28.33
C PRO A 248 13.21 11.95 -28.82
N PHE A 249 14.50 11.85 -29.13
CA PHE A 249 15.12 10.60 -29.54
C PHE A 249 15.23 9.57 -28.41
N LEU A 250 15.46 9.97 -27.15
CA LEU A 250 15.57 9.03 -26.02
C LEU A 250 14.19 8.50 -25.60
N ILE A 251 13.16 9.37 -25.59
CA ILE A 251 11.78 8.95 -25.28
C ILE A 251 11.16 8.24 -26.48
N PHE A 252 11.47 8.63 -27.72
CA PHE A 252 11.15 7.83 -28.90
C PHE A 252 11.83 6.48 -28.80
N ILE A 253 13.12 6.38 -28.46
CA ILE A 253 13.80 5.11 -28.22
C ILE A 253 13.14 4.34 -27.07
N LEU A 254 12.72 4.95 -25.97
CA LEU A 254 12.12 4.25 -24.84
C LEU A 254 10.69 3.80 -25.17
N LEU A 255 9.88 4.63 -25.81
CA LEU A 255 8.54 4.29 -26.31
C LEU A 255 8.62 3.31 -27.48
N VAL A 256 9.64 3.38 -28.32
CA VAL A 256 9.91 2.43 -29.40
C VAL A 256 10.49 1.15 -28.82
N ILE A 257 11.31 1.15 -27.78
CA ILE A 257 11.76 -0.06 -27.09
C ILE A 257 10.59 -0.68 -26.33
N VAL A 258 9.77 0.10 -25.63
CA VAL A 258 8.58 -0.39 -24.94
C VAL A 258 7.53 -0.84 -25.94
N SER A 259 7.28 -0.12 -27.02
CA SER A 259 6.32 -0.50 -28.08
C SER A 259 6.85 -1.60 -28.99
N ILE A 260 8.16 -1.67 -29.25
CA ILE A 260 8.81 -2.82 -29.91
C ILE A 260 8.80 -3.98 -28.94
N LEU A 261 9.09 -3.86 -27.65
CA LEU A 261 8.93 -4.96 -26.69
C LEU A 261 7.46 -5.40 -26.65
N PHE A 262 6.51 -4.46 -26.63
CA PHE A 262 5.08 -4.72 -26.65
C PHE A 262 4.65 -5.40 -27.96
N LEU A 263 5.14 -4.95 -29.12
CA LEU A 263 4.88 -5.50 -30.45
C LEU A 263 5.67 -6.79 -30.72
N PHE A 264 6.89 -6.97 -30.24
CA PHE A 264 7.66 -8.22 -30.33
C PHE A 264 7.01 -9.29 -29.44
N ILE A 265 6.55 -8.91 -28.25
CA ILE A 265 5.71 -9.76 -27.39
C ILE A 265 4.36 -10.03 -28.06
N PHE A 266 3.73 -9.10 -28.76
CA PHE A 266 2.39 -9.34 -29.36
C PHE A 266 2.40 -10.00 -30.75
N GLU A 267 3.39 -9.70 -31.58
CA GLU A 267 3.44 -10.06 -33.00
C GLU A 267 4.32 -11.30 -33.24
N LYS A 268 5.37 -11.53 -32.42
CA LYS A 268 6.14 -12.78 -32.43
C LYS A 268 5.65 -13.85 -31.45
N ILE A 269 4.77 -13.53 -30.50
CA ILE A 269 3.98 -14.56 -29.83
C ILE A 269 2.83 -14.98 -30.77
N LYS A 270 3.19 -15.64 -31.88
CA LYS A 270 2.59 -16.96 -32.09
C LYS A 270 3.03 -17.72 -30.86
N ILE A 271 2.16 -17.89 -29.86
CA ILE A 271 2.44 -18.77 -28.72
C ILE A 271 3.06 -20.01 -29.37
N PRO A 272 4.38 -20.25 -29.19
CA PRO A 272 5.02 -21.40 -29.81
C PRO A 272 4.14 -22.56 -29.41
N SER A 273 3.77 -23.42 -30.37
CA SER A 273 2.86 -24.55 -30.15
C SER A 273 3.07 -25.05 -28.73
N GLN A 274 2.02 -25.02 -27.90
CA GLN A 274 2.05 -25.19 -26.44
C GLN A 274 3.16 -26.14 -25.97
N THR A 275 3.39 -27.21 -26.73
CA THR A 275 4.51 -28.14 -26.70
C THR A 275 5.93 -27.62 -26.44
N TYR A 276 6.48 -26.55 -27.04
CA TYR A 276 7.91 -26.22 -26.80
C TYR A 276 8.13 -25.46 -25.49
N PHE A 277 7.32 -24.43 -25.23
CA PHE A 277 7.37 -23.69 -23.98
C PHE A 277 6.89 -24.54 -22.81
N SER A 278 5.85 -25.37 -23.01
CA SER A 278 5.47 -26.38 -22.02
C SER A 278 6.60 -27.34 -21.76
N ARG A 279 7.29 -27.92 -22.76
CA ARG A 279 8.42 -28.85 -22.55
C ARG A 279 9.59 -28.24 -21.78
N VAL A 280 9.95 -26.98 -22.04
CA VAL A 280 11.03 -26.30 -21.29
C VAL A 280 10.58 -26.06 -19.84
N ILE A 281 9.34 -25.62 -19.62
CA ILE A 281 8.83 -25.49 -18.25
C ILE A 281 8.64 -26.87 -17.61
N GLU A 282 8.23 -27.89 -18.35
CA GLU A 282 8.10 -29.28 -17.90
C GLU A 282 9.46 -29.81 -17.48
N SER A 283 10.53 -29.56 -18.25
CA SER A 283 11.89 -29.99 -17.87
C SER A 283 12.40 -29.24 -16.63
N ILE A 284 12.10 -27.94 -16.50
CA ILE A 284 12.43 -27.15 -15.31
C ILE A 284 11.59 -27.59 -14.09
N THR A 285 10.35 -28.02 -14.28
CA THR A 285 9.43 -28.41 -13.18
C THR A 285 9.49 -29.89 -12.81
N THR A 286 9.98 -30.75 -13.69
CA THR A 286 10.17 -32.19 -13.43
C THR A 286 11.50 -32.48 -12.73
N ASP A 287 12.55 -31.73 -13.04
CA ASP A 287 13.87 -31.90 -12.43
C ASP A 287 14.04 -30.99 -11.22
N SER A 288 14.04 -31.57 -10.02
CA SER A 288 14.08 -30.85 -8.74
C SER A 288 15.33 -29.98 -8.58
N LEU A 289 16.46 -30.35 -9.19
CA LEU A 289 17.71 -29.59 -9.07
C LEU A 289 17.69 -28.33 -9.96
N ILE A 290 17.23 -28.47 -11.21
CA ILE A 290 17.09 -27.35 -12.15
C ILE A 290 16.03 -26.37 -11.66
N PHE A 291 14.93 -26.89 -11.10
CA PHE A 291 13.93 -26.10 -10.39
C PHE A 291 14.58 -25.27 -9.28
N VAL A 292 15.26 -25.91 -8.34
CA VAL A 292 15.90 -25.22 -7.21
C VAL A 292 16.92 -24.18 -7.68
N LEU A 293 17.78 -24.50 -8.66
CA LEU A 293 18.77 -23.57 -9.21
C LEU A 293 18.15 -22.35 -9.92
N PHE A 294 17.08 -22.54 -10.71
CA PHE A 294 16.38 -21.43 -11.38
C PHE A 294 15.70 -20.48 -10.37
N TYR A 295 15.06 -21.03 -9.33
CA TYR A 295 14.46 -20.22 -8.28
C TYR A 295 15.50 -19.59 -7.34
N THR A 296 16.64 -20.24 -7.13
CA THR A 296 17.76 -19.68 -6.36
C THR A 296 18.44 -18.54 -7.14
N SER A 297 18.43 -18.57 -8.48
CA SER A 297 18.93 -17.46 -9.29
C SER A 297 17.95 -16.28 -9.36
N ILE A 298 16.63 -16.53 -9.44
CA ILE A 298 15.62 -15.46 -9.24
C ILE A 298 15.72 -14.87 -7.81
N PHE A 299 15.92 -15.73 -6.81
CA PHE A 299 16.20 -15.32 -5.42
C PHE A 299 17.42 -14.40 -5.33
N CYS A 300 18.56 -14.80 -5.91
CA CYS A 300 19.76 -14.00 -5.92
C CYS A 300 19.57 -12.68 -6.68
N ILE A 301 18.84 -12.67 -7.81
CA ILE A 301 18.54 -11.45 -8.58
C ILE A 301 17.64 -10.50 -7.78
N ALA A 302 16.59 -11.01 -7.13
CA ALA A 302 15.71 -10.20 -6.29
C ALA A 302 16.46 -9.62 -5.08
N VAL A 303 17.30 -10.42 -4.42
CA VAL A 303 18.18 -9.95 -3.33
C VAL A 303 19.14 -8.88 -3.84
N VAL A 304 19.81 -9.09 -4.97
CA VAL A 304 20.71 -8.09 -5.57
C VAL A 304 19.97 -6.81 -5.95
N LEU A 305 18.77 -6.90 -6.53
CA LEU A 305 17.94 -5.73 -6.86
C LEU A 305 17.45 -4.99 -5.62
N LEU A 306 17.15 -5.70 -4.53
CA LEU A 306 16.77 -5.13 -3.24
C LEU A 306 17.95 -4.46 -2.53
N THR A 307 19.12 -5.11 -2.51
CA THR A 307 20.37 -4.52 -1.99
C THR A 307 20.83 -3.32 -2.83
N PHE A 308 20.60 -3.37 -4.15
CA PHE A 308 20.85 -2.22 -5.02
C PHE A 308 19.81 -1.12 -4.74
N ALA A 309 18.52 -1.44 -4.58
CA ALA A 309 17.50 -0.46 -4.22
C ALA A 309 17.83 0.24 -2.89
N SER A 310 18.28 -0.49 -1.86
CA SER A 310 18.69 0.13 -0.59
C SER A 310 19.85 1.12 -0.71
N THR A 311 20.63 1.10 -1.81
CA THR A 311 21.68 2.11 -2.06
C THR A 311 21.18 3.40 -2.72
N PHE A 312 19.94 3.42 -3.25
CA PHE A 312 19.34 4.61 -3.90
C PHE A 312 18.10 5.13 -3.18
N LEU A 313 17.57 4.38 -2.22
CA LEU A 313 16.39 4.75 -1.46
C LEU A 313 16.73 5.79 -0.39
N VAL A 314 16.03 6.93 -0.45
CA VAL A 314 16.06 7.97 0.60
C VAL A 314 15.35 7.48 1.87
N PHE A 315 14.38 6.58 1.72
CA PHE A 315 13.69 5.90 2.81
C PHE A 315 14.10 4.43 2.82
N GLU A 316 14.92 3.99 3.79
CA GLU A 316 15.05 2.54 4.00
C GLU A 316 13.77 2.05 4.69
N TYR A 317 13.16 1.00 4.16
CA TYR A 317 12.04 0.33 4.79
C TYR A 317 12.56 -0.70 5.81
N PRO A 318 11.76 -1.09 6.81
CA PRO A 318 12.11 -2.16 7.73
C PRO A 318 12.47 -3.44 6.98
N ILE A 319 13.45 -4.21 7.46
CA ILE A 319 13.87 -5.47 6.82
C ILE A 319 12.70 -6.45 6.64
N GLN A 320 11.71 -6.36 7.51
CA GLN A 320 10.49 -7.16 7.51
C GLN A 320 9.59 -6.86 6.29
N GLU A 321 9.57 -5.62 5.82
CA GLU A 321 8.89 -5.26 4.56
C GLU A 321 9.56 -5.94 3.38
N TYR A 322 10.88 -5.86 3.29
CA TYR A 322 11.64 -6.50 2.23
C TYR A 322 11.48 -8.03 2.24
N LEU A 323 11.49 -8.66 3.42
CA LEU A 323 11.24 -10.11 3.57
C LEU A 323 9.83 -10.50 3.13
N SER A 324 8.82 -9.69 3.47
CA SER A 324 7.43 -9.92 3.07
C SER A 324 7.26 -9.81 1.55
N ILE A 325 7.80 -8.73 0.97
CA ILE A 325 7.84 -8.48 -0.47
C ILE A 325 8.53 -9.65 -1.19
N PHE A 326 9.69 -10.05 -0.69
CA PHE A 326 10.46 -11.19 -1.17
C PHE A 326 9.64 -12.50 -1.17
N ALA A 327 8.96 -12.82 -0.06
CA ALA A 327 8.16 -14.03 0.05
C ALA A 327 7.01 -14.05 -0.98
N LEU A 328 6.33 -12.91 -1.19
CA LEU A 328 5.29 -12.78 -2.20
C LEU A 328 5.86 -12.96 -3.61
N PHE A 329 7.01 -12.36 -3.94
CA PHE A 329 7.65 -12.54 -5.24
C PHE A 329 8.04 -13.97 -5.51
N TYR A 330 8.67 -14.61 -4.53
CA TYR A 330 9.12 -15.98 -4.65
C TYR A 330 7.94 -16.92 -4.96
N LEU A 331 6.87 -16.82 -4.16
CA LEU A 331 5.66 -17.63 -4.35
C LEU A 331 4.92 -17.28 -5.65
N SER A 332 4.87 -15.98 -6.02
CA SER A 332 4.24 -15.52 -7.24
C SER A 332 5.00 -15.96 -8.49
N GLY A 333 6.33 -15.98 -8.45
CA GLY A 333 7.16 -16.48 -9.55
C GLY A 333 6.87 -17.96 -9.83
N ILE A 334 6.77 -18.77 -8.77
CA ILE A 334 6.35 -20.17 -8.87
C ILE A 334 4.95 -20.27 -9.49
N GLY A 335 4.01 -19.47 -8.96
CA GLY A 335 2.66 -19.37 -9.45
C GLY A 335 2.56 -19.03 -10.94
N VAL A 336 3.17 -17.93 -11.37
CA VAL A 336 3.11 -17.41 -12.74
C VAL A 336 3.56 -18.46 -13.75
N ILE A 337 4.66 -19.16 -13.49
CA ILE A 337 5.20 -20.18 -14.41
C ILE A 337 4.22 -21.36 -14.58
N LEU A 338 3.58 -21.78 -13.49
CA LEU A 338 2.59 -22.86 -13.53
C LEU A 338 1.26 -22.41 -14.13
N SER A 339 0.90 -21.17 -13.84
CA SER A 339 -0.25 -20.47 -14.38
C SER A 339 -0.15 -20.31 -15.90
N LEU A 340 1.03 -20.02 -16.45
CA LEU A 340 1.26 -19.96 -17.89
C LEU A 340 1.01 -21.31 -18.60
N ILE A 341 1.03 -22.44 -17.86
CA ILE A 341 0.71 -23.76 -18.39
C ILE A 341 -0.78 -24.11 -18.23
N LYS A 342 -1.38 -23.77 -17.07
CA LYS A 342 -2.69 -24.32 -16.66
C LYS A 342 -3.83 -23.31 -16.54
N MET A 343 -3.59 -22.00 -16.58
CA MET A 343 -4.66 -21.01 -16.40
C MET A 343 -5.48 -20.74 -17.65
N GLU A 344 -6.72 -20.32 -17.42
CA GLU A 344 -7.49 -19.67 -18.45
C GLU A 344 -6.80 -18.38 -18.90
N LYS A 345 -6.73 -18.17 -20.22
CA LYS A 345 -6.08 -17.00 -20.86
C LYS A 345 -6.55 -15.66 -20.26
N ARG A 346 -7.77 -15.58 -19.76
CA ARG A 346 -8.33 -14.37 -19.14
C ARG A 346 -7.55 -13.90 -17.91
N GLY A 347 -6.94 -14.81 -17.16
CA GLY A 347 -6.18 -14.46 -15.96
C GLY A 347 -4.81 -13.82 -16.24
N TYR A 348 -4.33 -13.80 -17.49
CA TYR A 348 -3.09 -13.10 -17.85
C TYR A 348 -3.17 -11.59 -17.68
N VAL A 349 -4.38 -11.03 -17.58
CA VAL A 349 -4.57 -9.62 -17.24
C VAL A 349 -3.85 -9.24 -15.94
N PHE A 350 -3.85 -10.12 -14.94
CA PHE A 350 -3.17 -9.89 -13.67
C PHE A 350 -1.64 -9.92 -13.82
N ILE A 351 -1.11 -10.74 -14.74
CA ILE A 351 0.33 -10.76 -15.07
C ILE A 351 0.73 -9.44 -15.71
N PHE A 352 -0.03 -8.98 -16.71
CA PHE A 352 0.27 -7.73 -17.41
C PHE A 352 0.16 -6.51 -16.49
N SER A 353 -0.86 -6.49 -15.62
CA SER A 353 -0.96 -5.45 -14.59
C SER A 353 0.25 -5.48 -13.65
N SER A 354 0.67 -6.66 -13.18
CA SER A 354 1.86 -6.78 -12.32
C SER A 354 3.12 -6.26 -13.02
N ILE A 355 3.36 -6.65 -14.27
CA ILE A 355 4.51 -6.17 -15.07
C ILE A 355 4.48 -4.65 -15.23
N ALA A 356 3.32 -4.06 -15.52
CA ALA A 356 3.18 -2.62 -15.64
C ALA A 356 3.52 -1.91 -14.32
N LEU A 357 3.02 -2.44 -13.19
CA LEU A 357 3.35 -1.91 -11.86
C LEU A 357 4.85 -2.01 -11.54
N PHE A 358 5.52 -3.12 -11.92
CA PHE A 358 6.98 -3.20 -11.85
C PHE A 358 7.68 -2.19 -12.72
N GLY A 359 7.18 -1.97 -13.94
CA GLY A 359 7.69 -0.95 -14.84
C GLY A 359 7.66 0.43 -14.18
N ILE A 360 6.58 0.78 -13.48
CA ILE A 360 6.47 2.04 -12.73
C ILE A 360 7.55 2.10 -11.64
N ILE A 361 7.66 1.05 -10.81
CA ILE A 361 8.66 0.99 -9.74
C ILE A 361 10.08 1.21 -10.28
N ILE A 362 10.46 0.42 -11.29
CA ILE A 362 11.78 0.48 -11.92
C ILE A 362 12.01 1.85 -12.57
N SER A 363 11.03 2.37 -13.30
CA SER A 363 11.15 3.68 -13.95
C SER A 363 11.33 4.81 -12.93
N GLY A 364 10.66 4.75 -11.78
CA GLY A 364 10.83 5.73 -10.71
C GLY A 364 12.24 5.76 -10.16
N PHE A 365 12.89 4.60 -10.02
CA PHE A 365 14.30 4.53 -9.63
C PHE A 365 15.24 5.19 -10.65
N PHE A 366 14.96 5.04 -11.96
CA PHE A 366 15.80 5.63 -13.01
C PHE A 366 15.55 7.13 -13.25
N ILE A 367 14.36 7.64 -12.90
CA ILE A 367 14.02 9.06 -13.06
C ILE A 367 14.68 9.94 -11.97
N GLY A 368 15.24 9.31 -10.93
CA GLY A 368 16.28 9.83 -10.02
C GLY A 368 16.36 11.35 -9.82
N GLY A 369 15.90 11.84 -8.66
CA GLY A 369 16.42 13.11 -8.13
C GLY A 369 15.51 13.93 -7.20
N ASN A 370 14.20 13.65 -7.12
CA ASN A 370 13.29 14.35 -6.21
C ASN A 370 12.23 13.39 -5.65
N TYR A 371 12.67 12.48 -4.77
CA TYR A 371 11.81 11.51 -4.07
C TYR A 371 10.71 12.17 -3.23
N VAL A 372 10.86 13.46 -2.90
CA VAL A 372 9.85 14.27 -2.22
C VAL A 372 8.53 14.35 -3.00
N VAL A 373 8.58 14.17 -4.34
CA VAL A 373 7.41 14.35 -5.21
C VAL A 373 6.85 13.03 -5.78
N PHE A 374 7.67 12.00 -5.93
CA PHE A 374 7.26 10.72 -6.50
C PHE A 374 7.98 9.59 -5.78
N ASP A 375 7.24 8.88 -4.92
CA ASP A 375 7.71 7.67 -4.26
C ASP A 375 7.22 6.43 -5.05
N PRO A 376 8.07 5.82 -5.90
CA PRO A 376 7.68 4.65 -6.68
C PRO A 376 7.36 3.42 -5.82
N LEU A 377 7.78 3.37 -4.56
CA LEU A 377 7.51 2.23 -3.69
C LEU A 377 6.07 2.22 -3.18
N ARG A 378 5.34 3.34 -3.26
CA ARG A 378 3.88 3.39 -3.06
C ARG A 378 3.10 2.45 -3.98
N VAL A 379 3.69 2.06 -5.12
CA VAL A 379 3.09 1.07 -6.02
C VAL A 379 3.04 -0.33 -5.40
N ILE A 380 3.93 -0.64 -4.46
CA ILE A 380 4.02 -1.95 -3.79
C ILE A 380 2.76 -2.26 -3.00
N GLU A 381 2.07 -1.23 -2.50
CA GLU A 381 0.81 -1.34 -1.76
C GLU A 381 -0.29 -2.07 -2.56
N PHE A 382 -0.28 -1.88 -3.88
CA PHE A 382 -1.31 -2.38 -4.80
C PHE A 382 -0.93 -3.71 -5.46
N LEU A 383 0.35 -4.07 -5.50
CA LEU A 383 0.85 -5.32 -6.09
C LEU A 383 0.12 -6.58 -5.62
N PRO A 384 -0.29 -6.72 -4.35
CA PRO A 384 -0.95 -7.94 -3.85
C PRO A 384 -2.26 -8.25 -4.55
N PHE A 385 -3.02 -7.25 -4.96
CA PHE A 385 -4.26 -7.45 -5.72
C PHE A 385 -4.00 -8.10 -7.09
N TYR A 386 -2.76 -8.05 -7.60
CA TYR A 386 -2.37 -8.67 -8.86
C TYR A 386 -1.54 -9.94 -8.69
N LEU A 387 -0.69 -9.99 -7.66
CA LEU A 387 0.23 -11.10 -7.42
C LEU A 387 -0.35 -12.23 -6.55
N ALA A 388 -1.29 -11.93 -5.65
CA ALA A 388 -1.87 -12.91 -4.74
C ALA A 388 -2.43 -14.19 -5.41
N PRO A 389 -3.13 -14.16 -6.56
CA PRO A 389 -3.57 -15.40 -7.20
C PRO A 389 -2.41 -16.28 -7.69
N PHE A 390 -1.26 -15.68 -8.03
CA PHE A 390 -0.06 -16.42 -8.41
C PHE A 390 0.63 -16.99 -7.18
N ALA A 391 0.80 -16.20 -6.12
CA ALA A 391 1.30 -16.72 -4.84
C ALA A 391 0.47 -17.92 -4.34
N ALA A 392 -0.86 -17.83 -4.46
CA ALA A 392 -1.77 -18.93 -4.20
C ALA A 392 -1.50 -20.16 -5.08
N GLY A 393 -1.32 -19.97 -6.39
CA GLY A 393 -0.92 -21.04 -7.32
C GLY A 393 0.41 -21.70 -6.93
N GLY A 394 1.39 -20.91 -6.50
CA GLY A 394 2.68 -21.39 -6.00
C GLY A 394 2.55 -22.27 -4.76
N VAL A 395 1.73 -21.85 -3.78
CA VAL A 395 1.43 -22.65 -2.59
C VAL A 395 0.70 -23.94 -2.94
N VAL A 396 -0.32 -23.89 -3.80
CA VAL A 396 -1.05 -25.09 -4.24
C VAL A 396 -0.10 -26.08 -4.88
N TYR A 397 0.80 -25.60 -5.73
CA TYR A 397 1.81 -26.46 -6.35
C TYR A 397 2.75 -27.08 -5.34
N PHE A 398 3.33 -26.27 -4.45
CA PHE A 398 4.24 -26.75 -3.42
C PHE A 398 3.57 -27.82 -2.54
N TYR A 399 2.31 -27.58 -2.17
CA TYR A 399 1.50 -28.55 -1.44
C TYR A 399 1.31 -29.84 -2.22
N THR A 400 0.87 -29.77 -3.48
CA THR A 400 0.62 -30.97 -4.30
C THR A 400 1.88 -31.77 -4.62
N ARG A 401 3.04 -31.12 -4.73
CA ARG A 401 4.29 -31.75 -5.17
C ARG A 401 5.16 -32.26 -4.02
N PHE A 402 5.22 -31.53 -2.90
CA PHE A 402 6.17 -31.81 -1.82
C PHE A 402 5.50 -32.13 -0.48
N LEU A 403 4.28 -31.64 -0.24
CA LEU A 403 3.59 -31.77 1.06
C LEU A 403 2.31 -32.59 0.96
N TYR A 404 2.15 -33.40 -0.09
CA TYR A 404 1.00 -34.28 -0.26
C TYR A 404 0.89 -35.16 1.00
N GLU A 405 -0.30 -35.18 1.62
CA GLU A 405 -0.61 -35.83 2.92
C GLU A 405 -0.16 -35.09 4.21
N ARG A 406 0.61 -33.99 4.12
CA ARG A 406 1.10 -33.24 5.29
C ARG A 406 0.36 -31.91 5.50
N VAL A 407 -0.94 -31.98 5.78
CA VAL A 407 -1.80 -30.81 6.03
C VAL A 407 -1.22 -29.88 7.11
N ASN A 408 -0.63 -30.45 8.16
CA ASN A 408 0.01 -29.68 9.23
C ASN A 408 1.16 -28.79 8.75
N LEU A 409 1.92 -29.21 7.73
CA LEU A 409 2.99 -28.39 7.15
C LEU A 409 2.45 -27.24 6.28
N LEU A 410 1.32 -27.45 5.59
CA LEU A 410 0.64 -26.37 4.88
C LEU A 410 0.09 -25.34 5.88
N ILE A 411 -0.55 -25.80 6.96
CA ILE A 411 -1.01 -24.92 8.03
C ILE A 411 0.18 -24.16 8.63
N GLY A 412 1.27 -24.84 8.93
CA GLY A 412 2.51 -24.21 9.43
C GLY A 412 3.05 -23.14 8.47
N LEU A 413 3.09 -23.41 7.16
CA LEU A 413 3.51 -22.43 6.15
C LEU A 413 2.60 -21.21 6.11
N LEU A 414 1.27 -21.41 6.15
CA LEU A 414 0.31 -20.31 6.17
C LEU A 414 0.42 -19.50 7.48
N CYS A 415 0.65 -20.16 8.62
CA CYS A 415 0.91 -19.48 9.88
C CYS A 415 2.19 -18.65 9.82
N ILE A 416 3.28 -19.18 9.26
CA ILE A 416 4.54 -18.43 9.07
C ILE A 416 4.30 -17.19 8.18
N LEU A 417 3.54 -17.33 7.10
CA LEU A 417 3.19 -16.20 6.22
C LEU A 417 2.34 -15.15 6.94
N ALA A 418 1.40 -15.56 7.79
CA ALA A 418 0.64 -14.63 8.63
C ALA A 418 1.52 -13.95 9.69
N ILE A 419 2.50 -14.67 10.25
CA ILE A 419 3.49 -14.11 11.19
C ILE A 419 4.37 -13.07 10.48
N PHE A 420 4.78 -13.27 9.23
CA PHE A 420 5.47 -12.21 8.47
C PHE A 420 4.61 -10.94 8.34
N GLY A 421 3.29 -11.10 8.20
CA GLY A 421 2.35 -9.97 8.26
C GLY A 421 2.34 -9.25 9.61
N LEU A 422 2.55 -9.95 10.73
CA LEU A 422 2.71 -9.35 12.07
C LEU A 422 4.03 -8.60 12.19
N LEU A 423 5.12 -9.21 11.70
CA LEU A 423 6.46 -8.66 11.81
C LEU A 423 6.67 -7.39 10.97
N ILE A 424 5.68 -7.01 10.15
CA ILE A 424 5.73 -5.74 9.42
C ILE A 424 5.74 -4.54 10.36
N TYR A 425 5.11 -4.66 11.53
CA TYR A 425 5.14 -3.60 12.50
C TYR A 425 6.51 -3.53 13.15
N PRO A 426 7.01 -2.32 13.39
CA PRO A 426 8.20 -2.11 14.16
C PRO A 426 8.10 -2.76 15.54
N PRO A 427 9.24 -3.20 16.11
CA PRO A 427 9.26 -3.72 17.48
C PRO A 427 8.72 -2.73 18.51
N ILE A 428 8.87 -1.42 18.29
CA ILE A 428 8.32 -0.44 19.24
C ILE A 428 6.80 -0.58 19.35
N PHE A 429 6.09 -0.76 18.24
CA PHE A 429 4.65 -0.94 18.24
C PHE A 429 4.26 -2.30 18.81
N LEU A 430 5.03 -3.36 18.53
CA LEU A 430 4.68 -4.74 18.93
C LEU A 430 5.09 -5.12 20.37
N MET A 431 6.24 -4.65 20.82
CA MET A 431 6.90 -5.11 22.06
C MET A 431 6.94 -4.01 23.13
N GLN A 432 6.64 -2.75 22.78
CA GLN A 432 6.79 -1.59 23.67
C GLN A 432 8.20 -1.48 24.29
N GLU A 433 9.18 -2.22 23.76
CA GLU A 433 10.55 -2.21 24.25
C GLU A 433 11.26 -0.96 23.75
N HIS A 434 11.69 -0.13 24.70
CA HIS A 434 12.49 1.04 24.42
C HIS A 434 13.93 0.62 24.08
N LEU A 435 14.40 1.02 22.90
CA LEU A 435 15.82 1.26 22.59
C LEU A 435 16.79 0.11 22.89
N ASN A 436 16.69 -0.98 22.13
CA ASN A 436 17.81 -1.91 22.03
C ASN A 436 18.35 -1.96 20.60
N SER A 437 19.47 -1.26 20.34
CA SER A 437 20.18 -1.28 19.06
C SER A 437 20.77 -2.64 18.69
N GLU A 438 20.82 -3.60 19.63
CA GLU A 438 21.24 -4.98 19.39
C GLU A 438 20.11 -5.85 18.79
N ASN A 439 18.86 -5.36 18.79
CA ASN A 439 17.75 -6.06 18.15
C ASN A 439 17.89 -5.97 16.62
N ILE A 440 17.84 -7.11 15.93
CA ILE A 440 17.91 -7.20 14.46
C ILE A 440 16.75 -6.49 13.76
N PHE A 441 15.68 -6.18 14.49
CA PHE A 441 14.50 -5.45 14.02
C PHE A 441 14.50 -3.98 14.49
N PHE A 442 15.57 -3.51 15.13
CA PHE A 442 15.71 -2.12 15.56
C PHE A 442 15.73 -1.19 14.35
N ASP A 443 14.81 -0.23 14.34
CA ASP A 443 14.79 0.87 13.38
C ASP A 443 14.55 2.18 14.14
N ILE A 444 15.54 3.07 14.10
CA ILE A 444 15.48 4.36 14.79
C ILE A 444 14.35 5.24 14.24
N ARG A 445 13.93 5.05 12.99
CA ARG A 445 12.88 5.87 12.35
C ARG A 445 11.52 5.65 12.96
N ASP A 446 11.29 4.49 13.57
CA ASP A 446 10.05 4.23 14.28
C ASP A 446 9.93 5.11 15.52
N TYR A 447 11.06 5.49 16.12
CA TYR A 447 11.14 6.46 17.20
C TYR A 447 11.14 7.91 16.70
N ILE A 448 11.58 8.16 15.46
CA ILE A 448 11.42 9.47 14.81
C ILE A 448 9.93 9.76 14.58
N LYS A 449 9.12 8.75 14.26
CA LYS A 449 7.71 8.87 13.90
C LYS A 449 6.73 8.55 15.04
N TYR A 450 7.25 8.28 16.23
CA TYR A 450 6.45 7.91 17.39
C TYR A 450 6.53 8.99 18.47
N THR A 451 5.36 9.52 18.82
CA THR A 451 5.20 10.43 19.96
C THR A 451 4.50 9.66 21.09
N PRO A 452 5.22 9.33 22.19
CA PRO A 452 4.61 8.67 23.34
C PRO A 452 3.61 9.58 24.07
N PRO A 453 2.78 9.05 24.99
CA PRO A 453 1.83 9.85 25.76
C PRO A 453 2.46 11.05 26.46
N GLU A 454 3.67 10.90 26.99
CA GLU A 454 4.45 11.97 27.61
C GLU A 454 4.85 13.04 26.59
N GLY A 455 5.12 12.63 25.35
CA GLY A 455 5.36 13.55 24.24
C GLY A 455 4.11 14.34 23.87
N ILE A 456 2.97 13.68 23.76
CA ILE A 456 1.67 14.34 23.53
C ILE A 456 1.41 15.38 24.62
N ALA A 457 1.61 15.02 25.89
CA ALA A 457 1.43 15.94 27.01
C ALA A 457 2.37 17.17 26.96
N ALA A 458 3.59 17.01 26.46
CA ALA A 458 4.53 18.11 26.27
C ALA A 458 4.11 19.05 25.12
N LEU A 459 3.63 18.48 24.01
CA LEU A 459 3.12 19.24 22.86
C LEU A 459 1.85 20.01 23.26
N ASP A 460 0.89 19.37 23.92
CA ASP A 460 -0.32 20.01 24.44
C ASP A 460 0.00 21.13 25.44
N TRP A 461 1.01 20.93 26.30
CA TRP A 461 1.44 21.95 27.26
C TRP A 461 1.94 23.23 26.56
N ALA A 462 2.66 23.06 25.45
CA ALA A 462 3.18 24.15 24.64
C ALA A 462 2.07 24.84 23.83
N GLU A 463 1.14 24.06 23.26
CA GLU A 463 -0.04 24.57 22.54
C GLU A 463 -0.90 25.47 23.43
N ASN A 464 -1.23 25.01 24.63
CA ASN A 464 -1.99 25.78 25.60
C ASN A 464 -1.32 27.08 26.05
N ARG A 465 -0.05 27.29 25.71
CA ARG A 465 0.73 28.50 26.03
C ARG A 465 1.10 29.32 24.79
N GLY A 466 0.67 28.90 23.60
CA GLY A 466 1.05 29.55 22.34
C GLY A 466 2.55 29.49 22.07
N ILE A 467 3.24 28.43 22.52
CA ILE A 467 4.67 28.23 22.29
C ILE A 467 4.85 27.28 21.10
N TYR A 468 5.35 27.77 19.98
CA TYR A 468 5.69 26.91 18.85
C TYR A 468 7.02 26.20 19.12
N LEU A 469 7.03 24.87 19.17
CA LEU A 469 8.24 24.11 19.46
C LEU A 469 8.98 23.71 18.17
N TYR A 470 10.25 24.07 18.11
CA TYR A 470 11.20 23.50 17.19
C TYR A 470 11.86 22.28 17.84
N SER A 471 12.00 21.20 17.08
CA SER A 471 12.64 19.95 17.50
C SER A 471 13.76 19.59 16.54
N GLN A 472 14.76 18.82 17.01
CA GLN A 472 15.77 18.28 16.10
C GLN A 472 15.22 17.11 15.27
N ASN A 473 14.23 16.42 15.81
CA ASN A 473 13.35 15.54 15.06
C ASN A 473 12.32 16.37 14.27
N TYR A 474 12.48 16.38 12.94
CA TYR A 474 11.57 17.06 12.00
C TYR A 474 10.11 16.63 12.17
N GLU A 475 9.82 15.36 12.47
CA GLU A 475 8.45 14.88 12.60
C GLU A 475 7.75 15.48 13.82
N HIS A 476 8.46 15.77 14.92
CA HIS A 476 7.88 16.50 16.05
C HIS A 476 7.59 17.96 15.69
N THR A 477 8.49 18.64 14.96
CA THR A 477 8.22 20.00 14.46
C THR A 477 7.01 19.99 13.51
N ARG A 478 6.89 18.97 12.66
CA ARG A 478 5.74 18.77 11.77
C ARG A 478 4.45 18.46 12.54
N GLU A 479 4.52 17.72 13.64
CA GLU A 479 3.38 17.52 14.54
C GLU A 479 2.92 18.82 15.20
N MET A 480 3.85 19.74 15.46
CA MET A 480 3.55 21.09 15.95
C MET A 480 2.95 21.98 14.86
N ASP A 481 3.43 21.91 13.61
CA ASP A 481 2.74 22.56 12.49
C ASP A 481 1.27 22.14 12.38
N ILE A 482 0.98 20.88 12.74
CA ILE A 482 -0.38 20.33 12.72
C ILE A 482 -1.20 20.84 13.90
N LEU A 483 -0.62 20.89 15.11
CA LEU A 483 -1.31 21.38 16.32
C LEU A 483 -1.55 22.90 16.27
N PHE A 484 -0.59 23.66 15.77
CA PHE A 484 -0.62 25.13 15.75
C PHE A 484 -1.16 25.72 14.45
N PHE A 485 -1.71 24.89 13.54
CA PHE A 485 -2.11 25.31 12.20
C PHE A 485 -3.03 26.56 12.18
N ASN A 486 -3.80 26.78 13.26
CA ASN A 486 -4.74 27.90 13.38
C ASN A 486 -4.38 28.94 14.45
N ILE A 487 -3.22 28.82 15.11
CA ILE A 487 -2.82 29.69 16.21
C ILE A 487 -1.51 30.39 15.83
N GLU A 488 -1.54 31.71 15.66
CA GLU A 488 -0.30 32.48 15.56
C GLU A 488 0.48 32.30 16.88
N PRO A 489 1.70 31.73 16.83
CA PRO A 489 2.43 31.45 18.05
C PRO A 489 2.86 32.75 18.73
N LEU A 490 2.67 32.78 20.05
CA LEU A 490 3.04 33.91 20.90
C LEU A 490 4.54 33.95 21.19
N SER A 491 5.20 32.80 21.12
CA SER A 491 6.64 32.66 21.34
C SER A 491 7.18 31.35 20.73
N GLU A 492 8.49 31.28 20.57
CA GLU A 492 9.21 30.09 20.10
C GLU A 492 9.79 29.33 21.28
N GLY A 493 9.73 27.99 21.23
CA GLY A 493 10.42 27.11 22.15
C GLY A 493 11.19 26.02 21.41
N TYR A 494 12.08 25.35 22.13
CA TYR A 494 12.97 24.32 21.60
C TYR A 494 12.81 23.06 22.43
N LEU A 495 12.40 21.97 21.79
CA LEU A 495 12.27 20.66 22.39
C LEU A 495 13.60 19.92 22.28
N SER A 496 14.08 19.39 23.42
CA SER A 496 15.14 18.39 23.48
C SER A 496 14.55 17.12 24.06
N SER A 497 14.13 16.21 23.18
CA SER A 497 13.58 14.91 23.56
C SER A 497 14.69 13.88 23.76
N VAL A 498 14.38 12.80 24.48
CA VAL A 498 15.28 11.63 24.60
C VAL A 498 15.65 11.10 23.21
N TYR A 499 14.72 11.17 22.25
CA TYR A 499 14.93 10.70 20.88
C TYR A 499 15.83 11.62 20.04
N ASP A 500 15.83 12.94 20.27
CA ASP A 500 16.73 13.86 19.58
C ASP A 500 18.20 13.51 19.84
N ASN A 501 18.54 13.19 21.09
CA ASN A 501 19.88 12.78 21.49
C ASN A 501 20.32 11.48 20.79
N ILE A 502 19.41 10.52 20.66
CA ILE A 502 19.69 9.24 20.01
C ILE A 502 19.86 9.41 18.49
N ILE A 503 19.04 10.28 17.88
CA ILE A 503 19.20 10.66 16.47
C ILE A 503 20.58 11.31 16.27
N MET A 504 21.00 12.23 17.15
CA MET A 504 22.33 12.84 17.05
C MET A 504 23.47 11.82 17.16
N ASP A 505 23.38 10.89 18.10
CA ASP A 505 24.40 9.85 18.30
C ASP A 505 24.44 8.85 17.12
N SER A 506 23.31 8.65 16.45
CA SER A 506 23.15 7.74 15.31
C SER A 506 23.30 8.40 13.93
N LYS A 507 23.35 9.74 13.83
CA LYS A 507 23.58 10.51 12.58
C LYS A 507 24.85 10.07 11.84
N SER A 508 25.85 9.53 12.53
CA SER A 508 27.08 8.98 11.93
C SER A 508 26.87 7.61 11.26
N LYS A 509 25.77 6.92 11.56
CA LYS A 509 25.48 5.54 11.12
C LYS A 509 24.37 5.46 10.06
N ILE A 510 23.57 6.51 9.89
CA ILE A 510 22.43 6.55 8.96
C ILE A 510 22.57 7.82 8.11
N GLN A 511 22.52 7.68 6.78
CA GLN A 511 22.43 8.84 5.88
C GLN A 511 21.04 9.47 5.98
N ILE A 512 20.81 10.28 7.02
CA ILE A 512 19.58 11.05 7.14
C ILE A 512 19.76 12.35 6.36
N THR A 513 19.37 12.35 5.08
CA THR A 513 19.53 13.51 4.18
C THR A 513 18.54 14.64 4.45
N ASP A 514 17.40 14.37 5.11
CA ASP A 514 16.26 15.29 5.21
C ASP A 514 16.02 15.96 6.58
N ILE A 515 16.84 15.71 7.61
CA ILE A 515 16.70 16.45 8.90
C ILE A 515 17.02 17.96 8.72
N SER A 516 17.66 18.35 7.61
CA SER A 516 18.39 19.62 7.50
C SER A 516 17.56 20.90 7.32
N TYR A 517 16.28 20.84 6.95
CA TYR A 517 15.55 22.07 6.58
C TYR A 517 14.85 22.79 7.74
N TRP A 518 14.52 22.10 8.85
CA TRP A 518 13.75 22.68 9.97
C TRP A 518 14.23 22.25 11.36
N ALA A 519 15.28 21.42 11.44
CA ALA A 519 15.89 21.06 12.71
C ALA A 519 16.86 22.16 13.17
N TYR A 520 16.78 22.52 14.44
CA TYR A 520 17.70 23.48 15.05
C TYR A 520 18.99 22.79 15.54
N ASP A 521 20.11 23.52 15.58
CA ASP A 521 21.36 23.02 16.18
C ASP A 521 21.26 23.04 17.71
N ALA A 522 21.70 22.00 18.42
CA ALA A 522 21.65 21.92 19.89
C ALA A 522 22.32 23.13 20.56
N SER A 523 23.26 23.80 19.88
CA SER A 523 23.85 25.06 20.30
C SER A 523 22.83 26.19 20.54
N VAL A 524 21.65 26.15 19.92
CA VAL A 524 20.55 27.13 20.10
C VAL A 524 19.94 27.07 21.50
N LEU A 525 20.12 25.96 22.22
CA LEU A 525 19.68 25.84 23.63
C LEU A 525 20.56 26.65 24.58
N ILE A 526 21.75 27.07 24.16
CA ILE A 526 22.68 27.83 25.00
C ILE A 526 22.07 29.22 25.27
N GLY A 527 21.79 29.50 26.54
CA GLY A 527 21.18 30.76 26.99
C GLY A 527 19.65 30.77 26.99
N LYS A 528 19.01 29.64 26.67
CA LYS A 528 17.56 29.46 26.78
C LYS A 528 17.18 28.89 28.15
N ASN A 529 16.02 29.26 28.66
CA ASN A 529 15.56 28.78 29.96
C ASN A 529 14.73 27.52 29.80
N LYS A 530 15.04 26.48 30.59
CA LYS A 530 14.15 25.32 30.68
C LYS A 530 12.86 25.71 31.39
N VAL A 531 11.73 25.52 30.71
CA VAL A 531 10.39 25.92 31.20
C VAL A 531 9.46 24.73 31.44
N TYR A 532 9.78 23.57 30.86
CA TYR A 532 9.03 22.31 31.07
C TYR A 532 9.97 21.12 30.96
N SER A 533 9.66 20.04 31.68
CA SER A 533 10.44 18.81 31.74
C SER A 533 9.52 17.65 32.09
N ASN A 534 9.65 16.55 31.36
CA ASN A 534 9.03 15.27 31.69
C ASN A 534 9.95 14.11 31.25
N ASP A 535 9.47 12.87 31.38
CA ASP A 535 10.24 11.67 31.04
C ASP A 535 10.57 11.55 29.54
N TRP A 536 9.92 12.34 28.68
CA TRP A 536 10.16 12.36 27.24
C TRP A 536 11.15 13.44 26.80
N GLY A 537 11.19 14.58 27.49
CA GLY A 537 12.07 15.67 27.08
C GLY A 537 11.93 16.95 27.87
N ASP A 538 12.81 17.89 27.54
CA ASP A 538 12.88 19.22 28.09
C ASP A 538 12.47 20.27 27.04
N ILE A 539 11.71 21.28 27.44
CA ILE A 539 11.37 22.45 26.59
C ILE A 539 12.10 23.68 27.08
N TYR A 540 12.71 24.40 26.15
CA TYR A 540 13.49 25.62 26.38
C TYR A 540 12.88 26.81 25.64
N VAL A 541 12.83 28.00 26.24
CA VAL A 541 12.29 29.25 25.63
C VAL A 541 13.30 30.39 25.71
#